data_AF-A0A5E6NMU4-F1
#
_entry.id   AF-A0A5E6NMU4-F1
#
_cell.length_a   1.000
_cell.length_b   1.000
_cell.length_c   1.000
_cell.angle_alpha   90.00
_cell.angle_beta   90.00
_cell.angle_gamma   90.00
#
_symmetry.space_group_name_H-M   'P 1'
#
loop_
_entity.id
_entity.type
_entity.pdbx_description
1 polymer ?
#
loop_
_entity_poly.entity_id
_entity_poly.type
_entity_poly.pdbx_seq_one_letter_code
_entity_poly.pdbx_strand_id
1 'polypeptide(L)'
;MDNKKQNPFSISKASDLSNEDIQNFWVDEINFSNFIDPSSLKPKIIVGGKGSGKTHLMKRFSYDVQILEKETITSIIENDDYIGIFMRASTLLGGRFNHTKDKKKWQAIFYYYFELFLLKHICFLYWSN
;
A
#
# COMPACT_ATOMS: atom_id res chain seq x y z
N MET A 1 14.43 -27.02 -17.63
CA MET A 1 15.15 -25.78 -17.28
C MET A 1 14.91 -24.79 -18.41
N ASP A 2 13.75 -24.12 -18.41
CA ASP A 2 13.43 -23.11 -19.43
C ASP A 2 13.66 -21.73 -18.82
N ASN A 3 14.87 -21.21 -19.02
CA ASN A 3 15.18 -19.82 -18.73
C ASN A 3 14.59 -18.96 -19.86
N LYS A 4 13.25 -18.88 -19.93
CA LYS A 4 12.57 -17.92 -20.81
C LYS A 4 12.89 -16.54 -20.27
N LYS A 5 13.85 -15.86 -20.92
CA LYS A 5 14.05 -14.40 -20.77
C LYS A 5 12.67 -13.75 -20.95
N GLN A 6 12.06 -13.33 -19.85
CA GLN A 6 10.81 -12.60 -19.89
C GLN A 6 11.07 -11.33 -20.69
N ASN A 7 10.18 -11.03 -21.64
CA ASN A 7 10.27 -9.80 -22.42
C ASN A 7 10.28 -8.61 -21.43
N PRO A 8 11.32 -7.77 -21.41
CA PRO A 8 11.42 -6.65 -20.46
C PRO A 8 10.33 -5.58 -20.68
N PHE A 9 9.64 -5.59 -21.83
CA PHE A 9 8.49 -4.73 -22.13
C PHE A 9 7.14 -5.36 -21.78
N SER A 10 7.12 -6.58 -21.20
CA SER A 10 5.88 -7.21 -20.75
C SER A 10 5.29 -6.54 -19.51
N ILE A 11 6.15 -5.88 -18.73
CA ILE A 11 5.77 -5.08 -17.57
C ILE A 11 5.27 -3.72 -18.07
N SER A 12 3.95 -3.53 -18.04
CA SER A 12 3.31 -2.30 -18.55
C SER A 12 2.69 -1.43 -17.46
N LYS A 13 2.63 -1.93 -16.22
CA LYS A 13 1.96 -1.27 -15.09
C LYS A 13 2.73 -1.50 -13.80
N ALA A 14 2.71 -0.50 -12.92
CA ALA A 14 3.25 -0.62 -11.57
C ALA A 14 2.56 -1.71 -10.70
N SER A 15 1.37 -2.18 -11.11
CA SER A 15 0.73 -3.33 -10.48
C SER A 15 1.52 -4.63 -10.68
N ASP A 16 2.26 -4.73 -11.78
CA ASP A 16 2.89 -5.94 -12.28
C ASP A 16 4.36 -6.03 -11.82
N LEU A 17 4.90 -4.94 -11.27
CA LEU A 17 6.21 -4.90 -10.62
C LEU A 17 6.17 -5.64 -9.28
N SER A 18 7.21 -6.42 -9.01
CA SER A 18 7.47 -6.97 -7.69
C SER A 18 7.90 -5.87 -6.70
N ASN A 19 7.98 -6.20 -5.41
CA ASN A 19 8.42 -5.24 -4.41
C ASN A 19 9.90 -4.89 -4.58
N GLU A 20 10.72 -5.87 -4.98
CA GLU A 20 12.13 -5.71 -5.32
C GLU A 20 12.30 -4.83 -6.56
N ASP A 21 11.47 -5.03 -7.60
CA ASP A 21 11.50 -4.16 -8.79
C ASP A 21 11.15 -2.71 -8.42
N ILE A 22 10.16 -2.52 -7.55
CA ILE A 22 9.77 -1.19 -7.07
C ILE A 22 10.92 -0.53 -6.32
N GLN A 23 11.62 -1.27 -5.46
CA GLN A 23 12.79 -0.77 -4.73
C GLN A 23 13.94 -0.41 -5.69
N ASN A 24 14.27 -1.30 -6.62
CA ASN A 24 15.42 -1.17 -7.52
C ASN A 24 15.24 -0.05 -8.56
N PHE A 25 14.02 0.18 -9.03
CA PHE A 25 13.74 1.19 -10.05
C PHE A 25 13.24 2.52 -9.48
N TRP A 26 13.16 2.66 -8.16
CA TRP A 26 12.75 3.91 -7.53
C TRP A 26 13.82 4.99 -7.68
N VAL A 27 13.41 6.18 -8.11
CA VAL A 27 14.26 7.37 -8.15
C VAL A 27 13.51 8.49 -7.42
N ASP A 28 14.12 9.03 -6.36
CA ASP A 28 13.52 10.10 -5.55
C ASP A 28 14.12 11.47 -5.89
N GLU A 29 13.68 12.07 -7.01
CA GLU A 29 14.21 13.36 -7.47
C GLU A 29 13.62 14.57 -6.72
N ILE A 30 12.43 14.44 -6.13
CA ILE A 30 11.67 15.56 -5.54
C ILE A 30 11.34 15.37 -4.05
N ASN A 31 12.00 14.42 -3.39
CA ASN A 31 11.76 14.04 -2.01
C ASN A 31 10.27 13.73 -1.76
N PHE A 32 9.80 12.67 -2.39
CA PHE A 32 8.41 12.22 -2.29
C PHE A 32 8.00 11.86 -0.86
N SER A 33 8.94 11.61 0.05
CA SER A 33 8.63 11.38 1.47
C SER A 33 7.95 12.59 2.10
N ASN A 34 8.41 13.81 1.78
CA ASN A 34 7.77 15.06 2.20
C ASN A 34 6.39 15.25 1.55
N PHE A 35 6.20 14.77 0.32
CA PHE A 35 4.91 14.84 -0.36
C PHE A 35 3.87 13.94 0.31
N ILE A 36 4.27 12.72 0.69
CA ILE A 36 3.40 11.80 1.43
C ILE A 36 3.09 12.37 2.82
N ASP A 37 4.10 12.89 3.54
CA ASP A 37 3.96 13.41 4.92
C ASP A 37 3.16 12.45 5.82
N PRO A 38 3.74 11.31 6.17
CA PRO A 38 3.07 10.30 6.99
C PRO A 38 2.66 10.83 8.38
N SER A 39 3.26 11.93 8.84
CA SER A 39 2.94 12.58 10.12
C SER A 39 1.61 13.37 10.08
N SER A 40 1.10 13.68 8.89
CA SER A 40 -0.14 14.45 8.74
C SER A 40 -1.37 13.63 9.13
N LEU A 41 -2.15 14.14 10.08
CA LEU A 41 -3.46 13.59 10.45
C LEU A 41 -4.55 13.79 9.37
N LYS A 42 -4.25 14.58 8.31
CA LYS A 42 -5.19 14.85 7.23
C LYS A 42 -5.04 13.81 6.11
N PRO A 43 -6.14 13.19 5.65
CA PRO A 43 -6.08 12.29 4.50
C PRO A 43 -5.68 13.07 3.24
N LYS A 44 -4.79 12.48 2.44
CA LYS A 44 -4.34 13.04 1.17
C LYS A 44 -4.91 12.24 0.01
N ILE A 45 -5.29 12.95 -1.05
CA ILE A 45 -5.76 12.36 -2.30
C ILE A 45 -4.74 12.68 -3.39
N ILE A 46 -4.14 11.65 -3.97
CA ILE A 46 -3.16 11.78 -5.04
C ILE A 46 -3.88 11.71 -6.39
N VAL A 47 -3.87 12.80 -7.14
CA VAL A 47 -4.55 12.93 -8.44
C VAL A 47 -3.53 13.04 -9.57
N GLY A 48 -3.82 12.45 -10.74
CA GLY A 48 -2.95 12.54 -11.90
C GLY A 48 -3.39 11.62 -13.04
N GLY A 49 -2.84 11.82 -14.24
CA GLY A 49 -3.16 11.02 -15.43
C GLY A 49 -2.77 9.54 -15.32
N LYS A 50 -3.26 8.70 -16.25
CA LYS A 50 -2.86 7.28 -16.31
C LYS A 50 -1.34 7.19 -16.54
N GLY A 51 -0.67 6.29 -15.80
CA GLY A 51 0.78 6.11 -15.91
C GLY A 51 1.63 7.12 -15.12
N SER A 52 1.03 8.08 -14.41
CA SER A 52 1.76 9.11 -13.65
C SER A 52 2.42 8.62 -12.34
N GLY A 53 2.66 7.31 -12.18
CA GLY A 53 3.36 6.77 -11.01
C GLY A 53 2.58 6.66 -9.68
N LYS A 54 1.32 7.12 -9.58
CA LYS A 54 0.54 7.11 -8.31
C LYS A 54 0.57 5.78 -7.55
N THR A 55 0.31 4.67 -8.25
CA THR A 55 0.32 3.34 -7.62
C THR A 55 1.72 2.91 -7.23
N HIS A 56 2.72 3.28 -8.02
CA HIS A 56 4.12 2.99 -7.71
C HIS A 56 4.54 3.75 -6.43
N LEU A 57 4.21 5.04 -6.35
CA LEU A 57 4.42 5.88 -5.18
C LEU A 57 3.77 5.28 -3.93
N MET A 58 2.50 4.89 -3.99
CA MET A 58 1.82 4.27 -2.83
C MET A 58 2.43 2.92 -2.41
N LYS A 59 2.90 2.10 -3.37
CA LYS A 59 3.56 0.83 -3.05
C LYS A 59 4.97 1.05 -2.48
N ARG A 60 5.73 2.03 -2.98
CA ARG A 60 7.08 2.34 -2.49
C ARG A 60 7.11 2.67 -1.00
N PHE A 61 6.09 3.39 -0.53
CA PHE A 61 5.90 3.79 0.87
C PHE A 61 5.04 2.79 1.66
N SER A 62 4.96 1.54 1.22
CA SER A 62 4.27 0.47 1.92
C SER A 62 5.25 -0.46 2.60
N TYR A 63 4.80 -1.12 3.66
CA TYR A 63 5.56 -2.02 4.50
C TYR A 63 6.34 -3.06 3.68
N ASP A 64 5.68 -3.66 2.68
CA ASP A 64 6.27 -4.72 1.87
C ASP A 64 7.53 -4.28 1.11
N VAL A 65 7.70 -2.97 0.85
CA VAL A 65 8.91 -2.40 0.26
C VAL A 65 9.83 -1.80 1.33
N GLN A 66 9.27 -1.20 2.39
CA GLN A 66 10.05 -0.67 3.52
C GLN A 66 10.92 -1.75 4.19
N ILE A 67 10.37 -2.96 4.40
CA ILE A 67 11.09 -4.06 5.04
C ILE A 67 12.26 -4.59 4.20
N LEU A 68 12.18 -4.47 2.87
CA LEU A 68 13.28 -4.83 1.97
C LEU A 68 14.48 -3.87 2.07
N GLU A 69 14.25 -2.64 2.50
CA GLU A 69 15.29 -1.63 2.68
C GLU A 69 15.88 -1.64 4.10
N LYS A 70 15.00 -1.78 5.11
CA LYS A 70 15.37 -1.63 6.52
C LYS A 70 15.66 -2.95 7.23
N GLU A 71 15.34 -4.09 6.60
CA GLU A 71 15.54 -5.47 7.08
C GLU A 71 14.71 -5.88 8.33
N THR A 72 14.34 -4.94 9.21
CA THR A 72 13.57 -5.22 10.42
C THR A 72 12.46 -4.21 10.64
N ILE A 73 11.42 -4.59 11.39
CA ILE A 73 10.34 -3.66 11.77
C ILE A 73 10.89 -2.52 12.66
N THR A 74 11.79 -2.85 13.59
CA THR A 74 12.33 -1.87 14.55
C THR A 74 13.06 -0.74 13.84
N SER A 75 13.86 -1.07 12.82
CA SER A 75 14.54 -0.06 12.01
C SER A 75 13.59 0.78 11.16
N ILE A 76 12.44 0.24 10.71
CA ILE A 76 11.39 1.06 10.07
C ILE A 76 10.84 2.08 11.08
N ILE A 77 10.51 1.64 12.29
CA ILE A 77 9.95 2.53 13.32
C ILE A 77 10.94 3.63 13.70
N GLU A 78 12.23 3.29 13.87
CA GLU A 78 13.27 4.25 14.27
C GLU A 78 13.65 5.27 13.19
N ASN A 79 13.55 4.90 11.90
CA ASN A 79 14.00 5.75 10.80
C ASN A 79 12.86 6.45 10.05
N ASP A 80 11.73 5.78 9.86
CA ASP A 80 10.63 6.28 9.05
C ASP A 80 9.50 6.88 9.93
N ASP A 81 9.38 6.49 11.19
CA ASP A 81 8.30 6.87 12.14
C ASP A 81 6.87 6.42 11.73
N TYR A 82 6.73 5.55 10.72
CA TYR A 82 5.44 4.96 10.34
C TYR A 82 5.58 3.61 9.65
N ILE A 83 4.47 2.87 9.62
CA ILE A 83 4.31 1.63 8.85
C ILE A 83 3.25 1.86 7.78
N GLY A 84 3.63 1.77 6.51
CA GLY A 84 2.70 1.95 5.40
C GLY A 84 1.89 0.70 5.10
N ILE A 85 0.57 0.80 5.00
CA ILE A 85 -0.28 -0.32 4.54
C ILE A 85 -0.83 0.01 3.15
N PHE A 86 -0.39 -0.73 2.14
CA PHE A 86 -0.95 -0.61 0.80
C PHE A 86 -2.13 -1.55 0.62
N MET A 87 -3.25 -1.00 0.16
CA MET A 87 -4.43 -1.80 -0.14
C MET A 87 -5.22 -1.26 -1.33
N ARG A 88 -5.85 -2.17 -2.08
CA ARG A 88 -6.82 -1.79 -3.11
C ARG A 88 -8.19 -1.60 -2.48
N ALA A 89 -8.88 -0.51 -2.81
CA ALA A 89 -10.22 -0.23 -2.29
C ALA A 89 -11.24 -1.33 -2.62
N SER A 90 -11.06 -2.06 -3.74
CA SER A 90 -11.89 -3.22 -4.09
C SER A 90 -11.87 -4.32 -3.03
N THR A 91 -10.79 -4.45 -2.26
CA THR A 91 -10.63 -5.44 -1.20
C THR A 91 -11.55 -5.20 -0.01
N LEU A 92 -12.02 -3.96 0.20
CA LEU A 92 -12.90 -3.58 1.31
C LEU A 92 -14.35 -4.07 1.14
N LEU A 93 -14.69 -4.68 -0.01
CA LEU A 93 -16.01 -5.23 -0.29
C LEU A 93 -17.17 -4.26 0.04
N GLY A 94 -16.95 -2.95 -0.10
CA GLY A 94 -17.88 -1.90 0.37
C GLY A 94 -19.31 -2.06 -0.15
N GLY A 95 -19.47 -2.64 -1.35
CA GLY A 95 -20.78 -2.95 -1.92
C GLY A 95 -21.63 -3.90 -1.07
N ARG A 96 -21.03 -4.77 -0.25
CA ARG A 96 -21.73 -5.68 0.67
C ARG A 96 -22.40 -4.97 1.85
N PHE A 97 -21.99 -3.72 2.11
CA PHE A 97 -22.52 -2.92 3.22
C PHE A 97 -23.47 -1.82 2.71
N ASN A 98 -23.79 -1.81 1.42
CA ASN A 98 -24.64 -0.78 0.82
C ASN A 98 -26.10 -1.25 0.71
N HIS A 99 -26.73 -1.57 1.85
CA HIS A 99 -28.14 -1.93 1.91
C HIS A 99 -29.00 -0.72 2.29
N THR A 100 -29.99 -0.41 1.46
CA THR A 100 -30.73 0.87 1.44
C THR A 100 -31.63 1.13 2.65
N LYS A 101 -32.05 0.09 3.39
CA LYS A 101 -33.07 0.22 4.43
C LYS A 101 -32.54 0.66 5.81
N ASP A 102 -31.25 0.49 6.10
CA ASP A 102 -30.70 0.80 7.43
C ASP A 102 -29.24 1.28 7.39
N LYS A 103 -28.99 2.41 6.74
CA LYS A 103 -27.64 2.95 6.49
C LYS A 103 -26.79 3.07 7.75
N LYS A 104 -27.37 3.46 8.88
CA LYS A 104 -26.65 3.64 10.15
C LYS A 104 -26.11 2.32 10.69
N LYS A 105 -26.93 1.26 10.69
CA LYS A 105 -26.48 -0.08 11.14
C LYS A 105 -25.38 -0.63 10.22
N TRP A 106 -25.55 -0.48 8.91
CA TRP A 106 -24.55 -0.97 7.95
C TRP A 106 -23.24 -0.21 8.01
N GLN A 107 -23.27 1.10 8.30
CA GLN A 107 -22.07 1.87 8.59
C GLN A 107 -21.35 1.36 9.85
N ALA A 108 -22.09 1.10 10.94
CA ALA A 108 -21.49 0.53 12.16
C ALA A 108 -20.84 -0.84 11.92
N ILE A 109 -21.51 -1.72 11.16
CA ILE A 109 -20.96 -3.02 10.77
C ILE A 109 -19.71 -2.84 9.91
N PHE A 110 -19.73 -1.89 8.96
CA PHE A 110 -18.56 -1.60 8.12
C PHE A 110 -17.37 -1.08 8.94
N TYR A 111 -17.60 -0.19 9.92
CA TYR A 111 -16.53 0.29 10.80
C TYR A 111 -15.87 -0.87 11.57
N TYR A 112 -16.69 -1.75 12.16
CA TYR A 112 -16.17 -2.93 12.85
C TYR A 112 -15.40 -3.88 11.90
N TYR A 113 -15.95 -4.12 10.71
CA TYR A 113 -15.27 -4.91 9.69
C TYR A 113 -13.93 -4.29 9.28
N PHE A 114 -13.89 -2.97 9.11
CA PHE A 114 -12.69 -2.24 8.73
C PHE A 114 -11.61 -2.33 9.81
N GLU A 115 -11.98 -2.19 11.09
CA GLU A 115 -11.06 -2.38 12.22
C GLU A 115 -10.48 -3.80 12.24
N LEU A 116 -11.32 -4.83 12.10
CA LEU A 116 -10.86 -6.23 12.02
C LEU A 116 -9.95 -6.47 10.81
N PHE A 117 -10.26 -5.83 9.67
CA PHE A 117 -9.45 -5.93 8.46
C PHE A 117 -8.05 -5.33 8.65
N LEU A 118 -7.96 -4.15 9.28
CA LEU A 118 -6.70 -3.51 9.61
C LEU A 118 -5.91 -4.33 10.62
N LEU A 119 -6.54 -4.81 11.69
CA LEU A 119 -5.90 -5.69 12.68
C LEU A 119 -5.33 -6.95 12.02
N LYS A 120 -6.09 -7.58 11.10
CA LYS A 120 -5.59 -8.73 10.34
C LYS A 120 -4.33 -8.40 9.55
N HIS A 121 -4.28 -7.24 8.88
CA HIS A 121 -3.09 -6.83 8.13
C HIS A 121 -1.91 -6.61 9.07
N ILE A 122 -2.10 -5.85 10.16
CA ILE A 122 -1.05 -5.57 11.14
C ILE A 122 -0.52 -6.86 11.77
N CYS A 123 -1.40 -7.76 12.24
CA CYS A 123 -0.99 -9.04 12.81
C CYS A 123 -0.22 -9.92 11.81
N PHE A 124 -0.61 -9.88 10.53
CA PHE A 124 0.12 -10.60 9.48
C PHE A 124 1.53 -10.04 9.28
N LEU A 125 1.72 -8.72 9.39
CA LEU A 125 3.06 -8.11 9.35
C LEU A 125 3.94 -8.59 10.51
N TYR A 126 3.37 -8.72 11.71
CA TYR A 126 4.09 -9.21 12.89
C TYR A 126 4.45 -10.70 12.82
N TRP A 127 3.58 -11.55 12.25
CA TRP A 127 3.82 -12.99 12.19
C TRP A 127 4.73 -13.42 11.01
N SER A 128 4.88 -12.59 9.99
CA SER A 128 5.70 -12.91 8.82
C SER A 128 7.19 -12.57 8.98
N ASN A 129 7.60 -12.06 10.15
CA ASN A 129 9.00 -11.94 10.58
C ASN A 129 9.34 -13.04 11.59
#